data_AF-A0A2N6SUG5-F1
#
_entry.id   AF-A0A2N6SUG5-F1
#
_cell.length_a   1.000
_cell.length_b   1.000
_cell.length_c   1.000
_cell.angle_alpha   90.00
_cell.angle_beta   90.00
_cell.angle_gamma   90.00
#
_symmetry.space_group_name_H-M   'P 1'
#
loop_
_entity.id
_entity.type
_entity.pdbx_description
1 polymer ?
#
loop_
_entity_poly.entity_id
_entity_poly.type
_entity_poly.pdbx_seq_one_letter_code
_entity_poly.pdbx_strand_id
1 'polypeptide(L)'
;MRIKSNNIFGVNIERLLKNAENIGLKFEECNQGLRATRGYGDRESYRFGSNNDLRAILKDDILKLHLTSYSGICGFEFEEDDLFGKKIECYGDVYDCMLMMDVLKLLDGCVDTRLDDYELIEVEE
;
A
#
# COMPACT_ATOMS: atom_id res chain seq x y z
N MET A 1 -10.97 8.53 -1.27
CA MET A 1 -10.74 7.81 0.01
C MET A 1 -9.41 8.28 0.59
N ARG A 2 -9.30 8.52 1.91
CA ARG A 2 -7.99 8.81 2.54
C ARG A 2 -7.32 7.50 2.93
N ILE A 3 -6.13 7.26 2.40
CA ILE A 3 -5.29 6.10 2.70
C ILE A 3 -4.24 6.54 3.72
N LYS A 4 -4.25 5.92 4.90
CA LYS A 4 -3.28 6.18 5.96
C LYS A 4 -2.01 5.33 5.78
N SER A 5 -1.06 5.47 6.69
CA SER A 5 0.16 4.64 6.70
C SER A 5 -0.14 3.19 7.06
N ASN A 6 -1.18 2.96 7.86
CA ASN A 6 -1.66 1.64 8.24
C ASN A 6 -3.17 1.63 8.03
N ASN A 7 -3.66 0.69 7.23
CA ASN A 7 -5.09 0.54 6.94
C ASN A 7 -5.50 -0.93 7.06
N ILE A 8 -6.78 -1.14 7.35
CA ILE A 8 -7.43 -2.44 7.34
C ILE A 8 -8.66 -2.31 6.45
N PHE A 9 -8.77 -3.16 5.45
CA PHE A 9 -9.90 -3.21 4.52
C PHE A 9 -10.51 -4.60 4.53
N GLY A 10 -11.83 -4.70 4.52
CA GLY A 10 -12.47 -5.90 4.02
C GLY A 10 -12.48 -5.87 2.49
N VAL A 11 -12.22 -7.01 1.86
CA VAL A 11 -11.98 -7.07 0.43
C VAL A 11 -12.64 -8.27 -0.24
N ASN A 12 -13.02 -8.09 -1.50
CA ASN A 12 -13.24 -9.20 -2.40
C ASN A 12 -11.88 -9.81 -2.79
N ILE A 13 -11.60 -11.01 -2.28
CA ILE A 13 -10.31 -11.70 -2.46
C ILE A 13 -9.97 -11.92 -3.95
N GLU A 14 -10.92 -12.42 -4.73
CA GLU A 14 -10.68 -12.74 -6.15
C GLU A 14 -10.28 -11.48 -6.93
N ARG A 15 -10.99 -10.38 -6.72
CA ARG A 15 -10.68 -9.11 -7.38
C ARG A 15 -9.37 -8.50 -6.88
N LEU A 16 -9.10 -8.57 -5.58
CA LEU A 16 -7.83 -8.10 -5.00
C LEU A 16 -6.64 -8.84 -5.62
N LEU A 17 -6.69 -10.18 -5.69
CA LEU A 17 -5.60 -10.98 -6.25
C LEU A 17 -5.39 -10.69 -7.74
N LYS A 18 -6.47 -10.49 -8.50
CA LYS A 18 -6.41 -10.07 -9.90
C LYS A 18 -5.78 -8.67 -10.06
N ASN A 19 -6.18 -7.72 -9.22
CA ASN A 19 -5.60 -6.38 -9.22
C ASN A 19 -4.09 -6.44 -8.90
N ALA A 20 -3.71 -7.25 -7.91
CA ALA A 20 -2.32 -7.48 -7.53
C ALA A 20 -1.49 -8.04 -8.70
N GLU A 21 -2.03 -9.04 -9.42
CA GLU A 21 -1.39 -9.59 -10.62
C GLU A 21 -1.18 -8.51 -11.70
N ASN A 22 -2.18 -7.66 -11.94
CA ASN A 22 -2.10 -6.57 -12.93
C ASN A 22 -1.01 -5.54 -12.63
N ILE A 23 -0.69 -5.33 -11.35
CA ILE A 23 0.40 -4.46 -10.91
C ILE A 23 1.69 -5.23 -10.62
N GLY A 24 1.75 -6.53 -10.93
CA GLY A 24 2.93 -7.37 -10.67
C GLY A 24 3.26 -7.56 -9.18
N LEU A 25 2.30 -7.33 -8.29
CA LEU A 25 2.43 -7.57 -6.86
C LEU A 25 2.11 -9.03 -6.55
N LYS A 26 3.13 -9.81 -6.18
CA LYS A 26 2.97 -11.24 -5.89
C LYS A 26 2.69 -11.47 -4.42
N PHE A 27 1.59 -12.15 -4.14
CA PHE A 27 1.26 -12.66 -2.81
C PHE A 27 1.90 -14.03 -2.62
N GLU A 28 2.65 -14.18 -1.52
CA GLU A 28 3.31 -15.42 -1.12
C GLU A 28 2.75 -15.88 0.22
N GLU A 29 2.67 -17.20 0.43
CA GLU A 29 2.24 -17.77 1.71
C GLU A 29 3.23 -17.41 2.83
N CYS A 30 2.68 -17.08 4.00
CA CYS A 30 3.43 -16.85 5.22
C CYS A 30 2.62 -17.29 6.44
N ASN A 31 3.23 -17.24 7.62
CA ASN A 31 2.60 -17.64 8.88
C ASN A 31 1.34 -16.81 9.25
N GLN A 32 1.10 -15.69 8.57
CA GLN A 32 0.00 -14.76 8.83
C GLN A 32 -1.07 -14.73 7.73
N GLY A 33 -0.98 -15.62 6.72
CA GLY A 33 -1.83 -15.63 5.53
C GLY A 33 -1.00 -15.41 4.26
N LEU A 34 -1.52 -14.62 3.34
CA LEU A 34 -0.79 -14.21 2.13
C LEU A 34 -0.12 -12.86 2.36
N ARG A 35 1.14 -12.72 1.97
CA ARG A 35 1.89 -11.47 2.10
C ARG A 35 2.46 -11.05 0.76
N ALA A 36 2.37 -9.76 0.45
CA ALA A 36 3.08 -9.16 -0.66
C ALA A 36 3.84 -7.91 -0.19
N THR A 37 5.03 -7.69 -0.75
CA THR A 37 5.81 -6.48 -0.50
C THR A 37 6.33 -5.94 -1.82
N ARG A 38 6.32 -4.62 -1.98
CA ARG A 38 6.93 -3.95 -3.12
C ARG A 38 7.63 -2.67 -2.67
N GLY A 39 8.91 -2.58 -2.99
CA GLY A 39 9.70 -1.36 -2.77
C GLY A 39 9.75 -0.48 -4.02
N TYR A 40 9.80 0.82 -3.79
CA TYR A 40 9.91 1.86 -4.79
C TYR A 40 11.16 2.68 -4.48
N GLY A 41 12.13 2.59 -5.38
CA GLY A 41 13.42 3.24 -5.25
C GLY A 41 14.39 2.66 -6.27
N ASP A 42 15.29 3.50 -6.75
CA ASP A 42 16.46 3.03 -7.48
C ASP A 42 17.64 2.79 -6.52
N ARG A 43 18.77 2.31 -7.06
CA ARG A 43 19.97 2.02 -6.28
C ARG A 43 20.44 3.21 -5.44
N GLU A 44 20.26 4.43 -5.95
CA GLU A 44 20.66 5.65 -5.26
C GLU A 44 19.71 5.98 -4.10
N SER A 45 18.41 5.82 -4.32
CA SER A 45 17.37 6.00 -3.30
C SER A 45 17.55 5.05 -2.13
N TYR A 46 17.88 3.78 -2.40
CA TYR A 46 18.22 2.82 -1.36
C TYR A 46 19.49 3.21 -0.58
N ARG A 47 20.46 3.85 -1.23
CA ARG A 47 21.70 4.30 -0.57
C ARG A 47 21.45 5.46 0.40
N PHE A 48 20.52 6.35 0.07
CA PHE A 48 20.20 7.54 0.88
C PHE A 48 19.01 7.34 1.82
N GLY A 49 18.41 6.15 1.82
CA GLY A 49 17.29 5.83 2.68
C GLY A 49 15.99 6.55 2.29
N SER A 50 15.80 6.82 0.99
CA SER A 50 14.64 7.55 0.45
C SER A 50 13.70 6.65 -0.35
N ASN A 51 13.73 5.34 -0.12
CA ASN A 51 12.79 4.40 -0.76
C ASN A 51 11.45 4.37 -0.01
N ASN A 52 10.39 4.05 -0.74
CA ASN A 52 9.06 3.82 -0.21
C ASN A 52 8.71 2.33 -0.31
N ASP A 53 7.85 1.84 0.56
CA ASP A 53 7.42 0.44 0.53
C ASP A 53 5.91 0.30 0.70
N LEU A 54 5.34 -0.62 -0.09
CA LEU A 54 3.99 -1.15 0.06
C LEU A 54 4.13 -2.55 0.66
N ARG A 55 3.48 -2.79 1.80
CA ARG A 55 3.35 -4.12 2.39
C ARG A 55 1.88 -4.46 2.62
N ALA A 56 1.45 -5.55 2.02
CA ALA A 56 0.09 -6.08 2.10
C ALA A 56 0.10 -7.45 2.81
N ILE A 57 -0.80 -7.63 3.76
CA ILE A 57 -1.07 -8.93 4.40
C ILE A 57 -2.56 -9.22 4.24
N LEU A 58 -2.88 -10.27 3.49
CA LEU A 58 -4.23 -10.74 3.27
C LEU A 58 -4.47 -12.00 4.10
N LYS A 59 -5.47 -11.95 4.98
CA LYS A 59 -5.93 -13.09 5.75
C LYS A 59 -7.44 -13.16 5.64
N ASP A 60 -7.95 -14.29 5.16
CA ASP A 60 -9.36 -14.44 4.82
C ASP A 60 -9.79 -13.29 3.87
N ASP A 61 -10.82 -12.54 4.20
CA ASP A 61 -11.31 -11.36 3.46
C ASP A 61 -10.76 -10.04 4.01
N ILE A 62 -9.76 -10.06 4.89
CA ILE A 62 -9.18 -8.87 5.51
C ILE A 62 -7.79 -8.57 4.93
N LEU A 63 -7.65 -7.41 4.31
CA LEU A 63 -6.40 -6.85 3.83
C LEU A 63 -5.87 -5.83 4.84
N LYS A 64 -4.69 -6.09 5.41
CA LYS A 64 -3.88 -5.11 6.13
C LYS A 64 -2.88 -4.49 5.17
N LEU A 65 -2.91 -3.17 5.04
CA LEU A 65 -2.03 -2.41 4.16
C LEU A 65 -1.15 -1.47 4.97
N HIS A 66 0.16 -1.62 4.84
CA HIS A 66 1.18 -0.80 5.47
C HIS A 66 1.98 -0.07 4.40
N LEU A 67 2.03 1.25 4.48
CA LEU A 67 2.70 2.13 3.54
C LEU A 67 3.75 2.95 4.28
N THR A 68 4.98 2.91 3.79
CA THR A 68 6.09 3.65 4.39
C THR A 68 6.87 4.44 3.36
N SER A 69 7.50 5.50 3.85
CA SER A 69 8.48 6.29 3.13
C SER A 69 9.79 6.34 3.91
N TYR A 70 10.85 6.79 3.23
CA TYR A 70 12.19 6.92 3.81
C TYR A 70 12.69 5.63 4.50
N SER A 71 12.72 4.52 3.76
CA SER A 71 13.18 3.21 4.26
C SER A 71 12.41 2.68 5.46
N GLY A 72 11.11 2.97 5.57
CA GLY A 72 10.32 2.50 6.71
C GLY A 72 10.35 3.41 7.93
N ILE A 73 11.07 4.55 7.87
CA ILE A 73 11.17 5.48 9.00
C ILE A 73 9.88 6.29 9.15
N CYS A 74 9.26 6.66 8.04
CA CYS A 74 8.09 7.52 8.01
C CYS A 74 6.87 6.75 7.50
N GLY A 75 5.70 7.05 8.06
CA GLY A 75 4.44 6.65 7.47
C GLY A 75 4.17 7.41 6.17
N PHE A 76 3.41 6.79 5.25
CA PHE A 76 2.94 7.44 4.02
C PHE A 76 1.41 7.52 4.02
N GLU A 77 0.86 8.73 3.86
CA GLU A 77 -0.59 8.96 3.78
C GLU A 77 -0.92 9.82 2.56
N PHE A 78 -2.07 9.58 1.95
CA PHE A 78 -2.55 10.36 0.82
C PHE A 78 -4.06 10.23 0.61
N GLU A 79 -4.63 11.19 -0.11
CA GLU A 79 -5.96 11.12 -0.69
C GLU A 79 -5.86 10.84 -2.20
N GLU A 80 -6.88 10.20 -2.75
CA GLU A 80 -6.94 9.90 -4.19
C GLU A 80 -6.71 11.13 -5.09
N ASP A 81 -7.20 12.29 -4.66
CA ASP A 81 -7.06 13.56 -5.38
C ASP A 81 -5.62 14.12 -5.38
N ASP A 82 -4.75 13.67 -4.47
CA ASP A 82 -3.37 14.16 -4.35
C ASP A 82 -2.54 13.85 -5.61
N LEU A 83 -2.91 12.79 -6.35
CA LEU A 83 -2.27 12.43 -7.62
C LEU A 83 -2.44 13.50 -8.70
N PHE A 84 -3.57 14.23 -8.71
CA PHE A 84 -3.87 15.23 -9.73
C PHE A 84 -3.21 16.59 -9.43
N GLY A 85 -2.71 16.79 -8.20
CA GLY A 85 -2.05 18.03 -7.76
C GLY A 85 -0.51 17.99 -7.75
N LYS A 86 0.12 16.80 -7.79
CA LYS A 86 1.57 16.69 -7.73
C LYS A 86 2.24 17.05 -9.06
N LYS A 87 2.90 18.21 -9.09
CA LYS A 87 3.92 18.52 -10.09
C LYS A 87 5.17 17.71 -9.72
N ILE A 88 5.53 16.74 -10.56
CA ILE A 88 6.70 15.87 -10.32
C ILE A 88 7.97 16.72 -10.49
N GLU A 89 8.58 17.13 -9.38
CA GLU A 89 9.76 18.00 -9.41
C GLU A 89 11.05 17.28 -8.98
N CYS A 90 10.97 16.15 -8.26
CA CYS A 90 12.13 15.36 -7.86
C CYS A 90 11.96 13.83 -7.95
N TYR A 91 13.06 13.09 -7.80
CA TYR A 91 13.07 11.61 -7.81
C TYR A 91 12.21 10.99 -6.69
N GLY A 92 12.17 11.61 -5.51
CA GLY A 92 11.30 11.18 -4.41
C GLY A 92 9.81 11.24 -4.78
N ASP A 93 9.40 12.33 -5.45
CA ASP A 93 8.02 12.51 -5.89
C ASP A 93 7.56 11.43 -6.87
N VAL A 94 8.47 10.88 -7.69
CA VAL A 94 8.16 9.79 -8.62
C VAL A 94 7.81 8.51 -7.84
N TYR A 95 8.59 8.16 -6.82
CA TYR A 95 8.33 6.95 -6.03
C TYR A 95 7.06 7.07 -5.20
N ASP A 96 6.76 8.26 -4.69
CA ASP A 96 5.47 8.57 -4.07
C ASP A 96 4.32 8.32 -5.06
N CYS A 97 4.42 8.87 -6.27
CA CYS A 97 3.37 8.70 -7.29
C CYS A 97 3.19 7.23 -7.68
N MET A 98 4.29 6.49 -7.84
CA MET A 98 4.23 5.06 -8.16
C MET A 98 3.57 4.25 -7.04
N LEU A 99 3.95 4.50 -5.78
CA LEU A 99 3.33 3.89 -4.61
C LEU A 99 1.83 4.18 -4.58
N MET A 100 1.43 5.44 -4.73
CA MET A 100 0.04 5.87 -4.71
C MET A 100 -0.77 5.19 -5.84
N MET A 101 -0.27 5.20 -7.08
CA MET A 101 -0.95 4.58 -8.22
C MET A 101 -1.16 3.07 -8.02
N ASP A 102 -0.13 2.37 -7.53
CA ASP A 102 -0.24 0.93 -7.33
C ASP A 102 -1.17 0.59 -6.16
N VAL A 103 -1.20 1.41 -5.10
CA VAL A 103 -2.20 1.26 -4.02
C VAL A 103 -3.63 1.46 -4.55
N LEU A 104 -3.88 2.52 -5.33
CA LEU A 104 -5.22 2.76 -5.88
C LEU A 104 -5.66 1.62 -6.82
N LYS A 105 -4.76 1.16 -7.70
CA LYS A 105 -5.04 0.02 -8.59
C LYS A 105 -5.25 -1.28 -7.83
N LEU A 106 -4.51 -1.49 -6.74
CA LEU A 106 -4.69 -2.67 -5.88
C LEU A 106 -6.10 -2.69 -5.29
N LEU A 107 -6.57 -1.55 -4.79
CA LEU A 107 -7.84 -1.40 -4.09
C LEU A 107 -9.05 -1.21 -5.03
N ASP A 108 -8.83 -0.98 -6.32
CA ASP A 108 -9.87 -0.60 -7.28
C ASP A 108 -11.04 -1.60 -7.33
N GLY A 109 -12.18 -1.12 -6.83
CA GLY A 109 -13.46 -1.82 -6.76
C GLY A 109 -13.44 -3.16 -6.02
N CYS A 110 -12.42 -3.41 -5.19
CA CYS A 110 -12.34 -4.62 -4.35
C CYS A 110 -12.58 -4.34 -2.86
N VAL A 111 -12.56 -3.07 -2.42
CA VAL A 111 -12.83 -2.71 -1.02
C VAL A 111 -14.33 -2.70 -0.74
N ASP A 112 -14.74 -3.39 0.32
CA ASP A 112 -16.11 -3.36 0.84
C ASP A 112 -16.27 -2.12 1.74
N THR A 113 -16.89 -1.05 1.23
CA THR A 113 -17.07 0.24 1.93
C THR A 113 -17.96 0.17 3.18
N ARG A 114 -18.36 -1.03 3.61
CA ARG A 114 -19.10 -1.29 4.85
C ARG A 114 -18.18 -1.42 6.08
N LEU A 115 -16.87 -1.47 5.86
CA LEU A 115 -15.86 -1.75 6.89
C LEU A 115 -14.85 -0.59 7.08
N ASP A 116 -15.08 0.57 6.44
CA ASP A 116 -14.21 1.76 6.54
C ASP A 116 -14.12 2.35 7.97
N ASP A 117 -14.97 1.88 8.90
CA ASP A 117 -15.07 2.35 10.30
C ASP A 117 -14.34 1.47 11.34
N TYR A 118 -13.52 0.48 10.94
CA TYR A 118 -12.72 -0.24 11.93
C TYR A 118 -11.53 0.61 12.41
N GLU A 119 -11.77 1.38 13.46
CA GLU A 119 -10.72 1.92 14.33
C GLU A 119 -9.78 0.79 14.77
N LEU A 120 -8.49 1.08 14.69
CA LEU A 120 -7.38 0.18 15.03
C LEU A 120 -7.60 -0.46 16.41
N ILE A 121 -7.77 -1.77 16.45
CA ILE A 121 -7.41 -2.53 17.66
C ILE A 121 -5.88 -2.56 17.67
N GLU A 122 -5.27 -1.72 18.51
CA GLU A 122 -3.87 -1.86 18.88
C GLU A 122 -3.67 -3.28 19.43
N VAL A 123 -2.90 -4.08 18.72
CA VAL A 123 -2.39 -5.33 19.27
C VAL A 123 -1.05 -4.95 19.91
N GLU A 124 -1.07 -4.75 21.23
CA GLU A 124 0.14 -4.70 22.05
C GLU A 124 0.94 -5.99 21.82
N GLU A 125 2.24 -5.85 21.55
CA GLU A 125 3.21 -6.96 21.45
C GLU A 125 3.40 -7.71 22.76
#